data_AF-A0A949ZMD0-F1
#
_entry.id   AF-A0A949ZMD0-F1
#
_cell.length_a   1.000
_cell.length_b   1.000
_cell.length_c   1.000
_cell.angle_alpha   90.00
_cell.angle_beta   90.00
_cell.angle_gamma   90.00
#
_symmetry.space_group_name_H-M   'P 1'
#
loop_
_entity.id
_entity.type
_entity.pdbx_description
1 polymer ?
#
loop_
_entity_poly.entity_id
_entity_poly.type
_entity_poly.pdbx_seq_one_letter_code
_entity_poly.pdbx_strand_id
1 'polypeptide(L)'
;MSNISRRKLVVSGIAAAAGVSGLGLAARLAQNYGLVPPDHGGLYGLGETLTYASQRLLTRHSLARQFSRDQISARPFPNELAPPTYEFKRLQAAGFAGWRLAVDGMVHEPASFSL
;
A
#
# COMPACT_ATOMS: atom_id res chain seq x y z
N MET A 1 30.06 -10.10 41.40
CA MET A 1 28.61 -9.89 41.14
C MET A 1 28.23 -8.55 41.74
N SER A 2 27.95 -7.52 40.93
CA SER A 2 27.59 -6.20 41.48
C SER A 2 26.20 -6.26 42.10
N ASN A 3 26.10 -6.05 43.41
CA ASN A 3 24.84 -6.01 44.16
C ASN A 3 24.01 -4.81 43.71
N ILE A 4 22.84 -5.06 43.09
CA ILE A 4 21.87 -4.01 42.77
C ILE A 4 21.23 -3.52 44.07
N SER A 5 21.39 -2.23 44.38
CA SER A 5 20.73 -1.60 45.53
C SER A 5 19.21 -1.63 45.37
N ARG A 6 18.47 -1.83 46.48
CA ARG A 6 16.99 -1.81 46.51
C ARG A 6 16.39 -0.57 45.84
N ARG A 7 17.01 0.61 46.04
CA ARG A 7 16.61 1.86 45.39
C ARG A 7 16.74 1.79 43.87
N LYS A 8 17.83 1.20 43.38
CA LYS A 8 18.07 1.03 41.94
C LYS A 8 17.05 0.08 41.32
N LEU A 9 16.69 -0.99 42.03
CA LEU A 9 15.67 -1.96 41.61
C LEU A 9 14.26 -1.36 41.56
N VAL A 10 13.87 -0.57 42.56
CA VAL A 10 12.55 0.11 42.59
C VAL A 10 12.45 1.18 41.49
N VAL A 11 13.48 2.01 41.33
CA VAL A 11 13.49 3.05 40.29
C VAL A 11 13.50 2.43 38.90
N SER A 12 14.29 1.38 38.65
CA SER A 12 14.27 0.68 37.37
C SER A 12 12.94 -0.02 37.11
N GLY A 13 12.29 -0.58 38.14
CA GLY A 13 10.99 -1.23 38.02
C GLY A 13 9.87 -0.26 37.67
N ILE A 14 9.83 0.90 38.33
CA ILE A 14 8.85 1.96 38.04
C ILE A 14 9.08 2.54 36.63
N ALA A 15 10.33 2.82 36.26
CA ALA A 15 10.66 3.33 34.93
C ALA A 15 10.30 2.33 33.83
N ALA A 16 10.57 1.03 34.03
CA ALA A 16 10.21 -0.02 33.09
C ALA A 16 8.69 -0.16 32.97
N ALA A 17 7.95 -0.18 34.09
CA ALA A 17 6.50 -0.31 34.09
C ALA A 17 5.80 0.89 33.42
N ALA A 18 6.27 2.11 33.69
CA ALA A 18 5.76 3.32 33.04
C ALA A 18 6.06 3.32 31.53
N GLY A 19 7.26 2.89 31.13
CA GLY A 19 7.66 2.78 29.72
C GLY A 19 6.80 1.79 28.94
N VAL A 20 6.60 0.57 29.47
CA VAL A 20 5.79 -0.47 28.82
C VAL A 20 4.31 -0.05 28.73
N SER A 21 3.78 0.58 29.79
CA SER A 21 2.40 1.07 29.81
C SER A 21 2.18 2.18 28.78
N GLY A 22 3.14 3.11 28.65
CA GLY A 22 3.09 4.18 27.66
C GLY A 22 3.12 3.67 26.22
N LEU A 23 3.99 2.71 25.92
CA LEU A 23 4.07 2.09 24.60
C LEU A 23 2.80 1.31 24.25
N GLY A 24 2.23 0.58 25.22
CA GLY A 24 0.97 -0.16 25.02
C GLY A 24 -0.21 0.77 24.73
N LEU A 25 -0.31 1.90 25.43
CA LEU A 25 -1.33 2.91 25.16
C LEU A 25 -1.15 3.57 23.79
N ALA A 26 0.08 3.92 23.41
CA ALA A 26 0.39 4.48 22.10
C ALA A 26 0.01 3.51 20.97
N ALA A 27 0.34 2.23 21.10
CA ALA A 27 -0.04 1.20 20.13
C ALA A 27 -1.57 1.06 20.01
N ARG A 28 -2.29 1.03 21.14
CA ARG A 28 -3.75 0.92 21.15
C ARG A 28 -4.43 2.14 20.52
N LEU A 29 -3.93 3.35 20.79
CA LEU A 29 -4.43 4.56 20.14
C LEU A 29 -4.15 4.54 18.64
N ALA A 30 -2.94 4.16 18.22
CA ALA A 30 -2.60 4.05 16.80
C ALA A 30 -3.53 3.07 16.07
N GLN A 31 -3.85 1.92 16.67
CA GLN A 31 -4.82 0.98 16.10
C GLN A 31 -6.24 1.55 16.05
N ASN A 32 -6.73 2.14 17.15
CA ASN A 32 -8.07 2.71 17.23
C ASN A 32 -8.31 3.84 16.22
N TYR A 33 -7.28 4.65 15.93
CA TYR A 33 -7.35 5.72 14.94
C TYR A 33 -6.97 5.27 13.51
N GLY A 34 -6.71 3.97 13.31
CA GLY A 34 -6.33 3.41 12.01
C GLY A 34 -5.03 4.02 11.47
N LEU A 35 -4.02 4.17 12.32
CA LEU A 35 -2.68 4.65 11.99
C LEU A 35 -1.67 3.51 11.81
N VAL A 36 -2.08 2.26 12.04
CA VAL A 36 -1.27 1.07 11.78
C VAL A 36 -1.76 0.43 10.48
N PRO A 37 -0.89 0.26 9.47
CA PRO A 37 -1.29 -0.36 8.21
C PRO A 37 -1.53 -1.87 8.39
N PRO A 38 -2.40 -2.50 7.58
CA PRO A 38 -2.74 -3.92 7.72
C PRO A 38 -1.55 -4.85 7.48
N ASP A 39 -0.52 -4.38 6.78
CA ASP A 39 0.70 -5.07 6.37
C ASP A 39 1.95 -4.70 7.20
N HIS A 40 1.79 -4.04 8.36
CA HIS A 40 2.86 -3.59 9.28
C HIS A 40 3.79 -4.68 9.86
N GLY A 41 3.75 -5.91 9.37
CA GLY A 41 4.58 -7.02 9.82
C GLY A 41 6.01 -6.96 9.29
N GLY A 42 6.90 -7.77 9.87
CA GLY A 42 8.24 -7.98 9.35
C GLY A 42 9.23 -6.82 9.59
N LEU A 43 10.37 -6.89 8.90
CA LEU A 43 11.53 -6.02 9.15
C LEU A 43 11.25 -4.54 8.83
N TYR A 44 10.39 -4.27 7.85
CA TYR A 44 10.08 -2.92 7.37
C TYR A 44 8.83 -2.31 8.01
N GLY A 45 8.10 -3.09 8.82
CA GLY A 45 6.80 -2.71 9.39
C GLY A 45 6.81 -1.42 10.22
N LEU A 46 7.92 -1.12 10.91
CA LEU A 46 8.08 0.16 11.63
C LEU A 46 8.12 1.35 10.68
N GLY A 47 8.84 1.24 9.57
CA GLY A 47 8.95 2.28 8.55
C GLY A 47 7.64 2.48 7.79
N GLU A 48 6.96 1.38 7.46
CA GLU A 48 5.64 1.39 6.84
C GLU A 48 4.60 2.02 7.77
N THR A 49 4.58 1.65 9.06
CA THR A 49 3.69 2.24 10.06
C THR A 49 3.92 3.74 10.21
N LEU A 50 5.18 4.18 10.28
CA LEU A 50 5.50 5.60 10.39
C LEU A 50 5.04 6.38 9.15
N THR A 51 5.30 5.84 7.96
CA THR A 51 4.90 6.46 6.69
C THR A 51 3.38 6.55 6.58
N TYR A 52 2.68 5.45 6.85
CA TYR A 52 1.24 5.35 6.79
C TYR A 52 0.55 6.31 7.78
N ALA A 53 0.99 6.31 9.04
CA ALA A 53 0.47 7.20 10.06
C ALA A 53 0.72 8.68 9.70
N SER A 54 1.93 9.01 9.23
CA SER A 54 2.28 10.37 8.83
C SER A 54 1.43 10.86 7.67
N GLN A 55 1.23 10.03 6.64
CA GLN A 55 0.36 10.37 5.52
C GLN A 55 -1.06 10.62 6.02
N ARG A 56 -1.62 9.72 6.84
CA ARG A 56 -3.00 9.86 7.31
C ARG A 56 -3.23 11.05 8.23
N LEU A 57 -2.24 11.43 9.03
CA LEU A 57 -2.31 12.60 9.91
C LEU A 57 -2.11 13.92 9.15
N LEU A 58 -1.12 13.96 8.24
CA LEU A 58 -0.74 15.19 7.54
C LEU A 58 -1.62 15.48 6.33
N THR A 59 -2.15 14.43 5.68
CA THR A 59 -2.90 14.56 4.43
C THR A 59 -4.39 14.24 4.58
N ARG A 60 -4.91 14.15 5.81
CA ARG A 60 -6.33 13.82 6.10
C ARG A 60 -7.33 14.66 5.31
N HIS A 61 -6.98 15.91 5.04
CA HIS A 61 -7.80 16.88 4.32
C HIS A 61 -7.23 17.27 2.95
N SER A 62 -6.21 16.55 2.49
CA SER A 62 -5.59 16.74 1.17
C SER A 62 -6.19 15.76 0.18
N LEU A 63 -7.48 15.93 -0.13
CA LEU A 63 -8.11 15.16 -1.19
C LEU A 63 -7.35 15.37 -2.51
N ALA A 64 -7.31 14.33 -3.33
CA ALA A 64 -6.85 14.47 -4.71
C ALA A 64 -7.67 15.57 -5.40
N ARG A 65 -7.02 16.36 -6.27
CA ARG A 65 -7.71 17.38 -7.06
C ARG A 65 -8.87 16.73 -7.81
N GLN A 66 -10.08 17.20 -7.53
CA GLN A 66 -11.25 16.78 -8.28
C GLN A 66 -11.31 17.62 -9.55
N PHE A 67 -11.61 16.97 -10.66
CA PHE A 67 -11.76 17.59 -11.96
C PHE A 67 -13.22 17.48 -12.40
N SER A 68 -13.76 18.54 -12.99
CA SER A 68 -15.11 18.53 -13.52
C SER A 68 -15.18 17.73 -14.84
N ARG A 69 -16.38 17.34 -15.26
CA ARG A 69 -16.57 16.49 -16.46
C ARG A 69 -16.03 17.16 -17.74
N ASP A 70 -16.07 18.48 -17.82
CA ASP A 70 -15.52 19.27 -18.92
C ASP A 70 -13.98 19.28 -18.98
N GLN A 71 -13.31 18.84 -17.91
CA GLN A 71 -11.85 18.69 -17.88
C GLN A 71 -11.38 17.31 -18.34
N ILE A 72 -12.29 16.41 -18.71
CA ILE A 72 -11.94 15.15 -19.37
C ILE A 72 -11.33 15.50 -20.74
N SER A 73 -10.07 15.09 -20.97
CA SER A 73 -9.41 15.35 -22.25
C SER A 73 -10.18 14.70 -23.40
N ALA A 74 -10.63 15.51 -24.37
CA ALA A 74 -11.33 15.01 -25.55
C ALA A 74 -10.47 14.06 -26.39
N ARG A 75 -9.14 14.19 -26.29
CA ARG A 75 -8.17 13.27 -26.88
C ARG A 75 -7.20 12.85 -25.77
N PRO A 76 -7.22 11.58 -25.33
CA PRO A 76 -6.20 11.10 -24.39
C PRO A 76 -4.83 11.23 -25.06
N PHE A 77 -3.80 11.56 -24.30
CA PHE A 77 -2.41 11.61 -24.80
C PHE A 77 -1.93 10.15 -24.98
N PRO A 78 -1.91 9.62 -26.21
CA PRO A 78 -1.43 8.27 -26.40
C PRO A 78 0.10 8.31 -26.44
N ASN A 79 0.73 7.25 -25.95
CA ASN A 79 2.12 7.00 -26.31
C ASN A 79 2.21 6.85 -27.84
N GLU A 80 3.37 7.16 -28.42
CA GLU A 80 3.61 6.86 -29.84
C GLU A 80 3.42 5.36 -30.06
N LEU A 81 2.53 5.02 -31.00
CA LEU A 81 2.24 3.64 -31.38
C LEU A 81 2.81 3.38 -32.76
N ALA A 82 3.50 2.25 -32.91
CA ALA A 82 3.82 1.74 -34.22
C ALA A 82 2.53 1.51 -35.04
N PRO A 83 2.60 1.60 -36.39
CA PRO A 83 1.46 1.29 -37.23
C PRO A 83 0.86 -0.10 -36.91
N PRO A 84 -0.48 -0.26 -36.95
CA PRO A 84 -1.10 -1.54 -36.63
C PRO A 84 -0.58 -2.67 -37.52
N THR A 85 -0.20 -3.77 -36.88
CA THR A 85 0.28 -4.98 -37.56
C THR A 85 -0.82 -5.64 -38.38
N TYR A 86 -0.44 -6.53 -39.30
CA TYR A 86 -1.40 -7.34 -40.05
C TYR A 86 -2.34 -8.12 -39.12
N GLU A 87 -1.79 -8.74 -38.07
CA GLU A 87 -2.58 -9.49 -37.08
C GLU A 87 -3.61 -8.63 -36.36
N PHE A 88 -3.23 -7.40 -35.97
CA PHE A 88 -4.18 -6.47 -35.38
C PHE A 88 -5.34 -6.18 -36.34
N LYS A 89 -5.05 -5.86 -37.60
CA LYS A 89 -6.08 -5.55 -38.60
C LYS A 89 -6.99 -6.76 -38.87
N ARG A 90 -6.42 -7.97 -38.93
CA ARG A 90 -7.17 -9.22 -39.08
C ARG A 90 -8.14 -9.45 -37.92
N LEU A 91 -7.66 -9.29 -36.68
CA LEU A 91 -8.50 -9.43 -35.49
C LEU A 91 -9.57 -8.33 -35.41
N GLN A 92 -9.21 -7.09 -35.72
CA GLN A 92 -10.14 -5.96 -35.78
C GLN A 92 -11.28 -6.22 -36.78
N ALA A 93 -10.98 -6.76 -37.96
CA ALA A 93 -11.99 -7.10 -38.96
C ALA A 93 -12.97 -8.18 -38.48
N ALA A 94 -12.55 -9.06 -37.57
CA ALA A 94 -13.38 -10.08 -36.94
C ALA A 94 -13.99 -9.63 -35.60
N GLY A 95 -13.97 -8.33 -35.28
CA GLY A 95 -14.47 -7.81 -34.00
C GLY A 95 -13.74 -8.38 -32.78
N PHE A 96 -12.47 -8.76 -32.95
CA PHE A 96 -11.64 -9.42 -31.95
C PHE A 96 -12.17 -10.76 -31.43
N ALA A 97 -13.11 -11.41 -32.13
CA ALA A 97 -13.66 -12.71 -31.72
C ALA A 97 -12.60 -13.82 -31.56
N GLY A 98 -11.50 -13.72 -32.29
CA GLY A 98 -10.36 -14.64 -32.19
C GLY A 98 -9.24 -14.16 -31.26
N TRP A 99 -9.38 -13.01 -30.61
CA TRP A 99 -8.34 -12.49 -29.70
C TRP A 99 -8.35 -13.29 -28.40
N ARG A 100 -7.15 -13.55 -27.87
CA ARG A 100 -6.99 -14.20 -26.58
C ARG A 100 -5.90 -13.52 -25.75
N LEU A 101 -6.14 -13.38 -24.46
CA LEU A 101 -5.15 -12.99 -23.47
C LEU A 101 -4.50 -14.25 -22.91
N ALA A 102 -3.18 -14.37 -23.05
CA ALA A 102 -2.41 -15.35 -22.30
C ALA A 102 -2.10 -14.79 -20.90
N VAL A 103 -2.30 -15.61 -19.88
CA VAL A 103 -1.88 -15.35 -18.49
C VAL A 103 -0.86 -16.42 -18.13
N ASP A 104 0.40 -16.02 -18.04
CA ASP A 104 1.56 -16.89 -17.82
C ASP A 104 2.54 -16.29 -16.78
N GLY A 105 3.73 -16.89 -16.64
CA GLY A 105 4.75 -16.47 -15.67
C GLY A 105 4.63 -17.18 -14.31
N MET A 106 4.85 -16.44 -13.21
CA MET A 106 4.75 -16.97 -11.84
C MET A 106 3.30 -17.02 -11.35
N VAL A 107 2.48 -17.79 -12.04
CA VAL A 107 1.08 -18.05 -11.70
C VAL A 107 0.90 -19.52 -11.33
N HIS A 108 -0.07 -19.81 -10.46
CA HIS A 108 -0.36 -21.17 -10.05
C HIS A 108 -0.91 -22.03 -11.22
N GLU A 109 -1.76 -21.44 -12.07
CA GLU A 109 -2.37 -22.11 -13.22
C GLU A 109 -2.36 -21.19 -14.44
N PRO A 110 -1.44 -21.41 -15.40
CA PRO A 110 -1.43 -20.66 -16.66
C PRO A 110 -2.70 -20.91 -17.46
N ALA A 111 -3.25 -19.86 -18.08
CA ALA A 111 -4.52 -19.94 -18.79
C ALA A 111 -4.59 -18.96 -19.97
N SER A 112 -5.60 -19.15 -20.82
CA SER A 112 -5.88 -18.27 -21.95
C SER A 112 -7.36 -17.92 -22.00
N PHE A 113 -7.68 -16.62 -22.07
CA PHE A 113 -9.05 -16.11 -22.02
C PHE A 113 -9.40 -15.36 -23.31
N SER A 114 -10.65 -15.46 -23.77
CA SER A 114 -11.19 -14.62 -24.85
C SER A 114 -11.83 -13.35 -24.28
N LEU A 115 -12.13 -12.37 -25.16
CA LEU A 115 -12.96 -11.20 -24.82
C LEU A 115 -14.43 -11.58 -24.57
#